data_AF-A0A1R4KBY3-F1
#
_entry.id   AF-A0A1R4KBY3-F1
#
_cell.length_a   1.000
_cell.length_b   1.000
_cell.length_c   1.000
_cell.angle_alpha   90.00
_cell.angle_beta   90.00
_cell.angle_gamma   90.00
#
_symmetry.space_group_name_H-M   'P 1'
#
loop_
_entity.id
_entity.type
_entity.pdbx_description
1 polymer ?
#
loop_
_entity_poly.entity_id
_entity_poly.type
_entity_poly.pdbx_seq_one_letter_code
_entity_poly.pdbx_strand_id
1 'polypeptide(L)' 'MERIEVDGETFRVRRRVHDGSHHYDWVSGPNDGYGFSVSRRPEPLGRAQHDAEIRNFLAAIDPTTGYL' A
#
# COMPACT_ATOMS: atom_id res chain seq x y z
N MET A 1 7.59 3.92 10.33
CA MET A 1 6.38 4.05 9.51
C MET A 1 6.65 5.17 8.53
N GLU A 2 6.40 4.91 7.25
CA GLU A 2 6.79 5.75 6.12
C GLU A 2 5.54 6.30 5.42
N ARG A 3 5.64 7.47 4.79
CA ARG A 3 4.59 8.03 3.94
C ARG A 3 5.10 8.05 2.50
N ILE A 4 4.37 7.41 1.59
CA ILE A 4 4.72 7.29 0.18
C ILE A 4 3.59 7.89 -0.64
N GLU A 5 3.95 8.72 -1.63
CA GLU A 5 3.02 9.26 -2.61
C GLU A 5 3.30 8.61 -3.97
N VAL A 6 2.24 8.09 -4.60
CA VAL A 6 2.29 7.42 -5.91
C VAL A 6 1.07 7.87 -6.69
N ASP A 7 1.31 8.45 -7.87
CA ASP A 7 0.27 8.87 -8.81
C ASP A 7 -0.82 9.79 -8.18
N GLY A 8 -0.40 10.63 -7.21
CA GLY A 8 -1.28 11.55 -6.47
C GLY A 8 -1.92 10.95 -5.21
N GLU A 9 -1.78 9.64 -5.00
CA GLU A 9 -2.31 8.93 -3.84
C GLU A 9 -1.27 8.77 -2.73
N THR A 10 -1.66 9.06 -1.49
CA THR A 10 -0.85 8.89 -0.29
C THR A 10 -1.13 7.57 0.40
N PHE A 11 -0.05 6.84 0.72
CA PHE A 11 -0.07 5.66 1.57
C PHE A 11 0.81 5.81 2.81
N ARG A 12 0.33 5.25 3.92
CA ARG A 12 1.10 5.03 5.15
C ARG A 12 1.58 3.59 5.15
N VAL A 13 2.90 3.39 5.09
CA VAL A 13 3.52 2.07 4.99
C VAL A 13 4.14 1.66 6.32
N ARG A 14 3.84 0.42 6.72
CA ARG A 14 4.29 -0.18 7.98
C ARG A 14 4.80 -1.59 7.73
N ARG A 15 6.07 -1.85 8.03
CA ARG A 15 6.59 -3.22 8.10
C ARG A 15 6.29 -3.81 9.47
N ARG A 16 5.67 -5.00 9.51
CA ARG A 16 5.43 -5.74 10.76
C ARG A 16 6.64 -6.61 11.07
N VAL A 17 7.22 -6.46 12.26
CA VAL A 17 8.48 -7.14 12.64
C VAL A 17 8.32 -8.65 12.75
N HIS A 18 7.18 -9.12 13.27
CA HIS A 18 6.95 -10.54 13.57
C HIS A 18 6.95 -11.43 12.31
N ASP A 19 6.29 -10.99 11.24
CA ASP A 19 6.10 -11.77 10.01
C ASP A 19 6.73 -11.08 8.79
N GLY A 20 7.31 -9.90 8.92
CA GLY A 20 7.94 -9.16 7.82
C GLY A 20 6.97 -8.66 6.76
N SER A 21 5.65 -8.69 7.01
CA SER A 21 4.65 -8.14 6.08
C SER A 21 4.78 -6.63 5.97
N HIS A 22 4.31 -6.08 4.84
CA HIS A 22 4.14 -4.64 4.68
C HIS A 22 2.65 -4.35 4.58
N HIS A 23 2.18 -3.44 5.42
CA HIS A 23 0.81 -2.92 5.42
C HIS A 23 0.82 -1.52 4.83
N TYR A 24 -0.12 -1.28 3.92
CA TYR A 24 -0.29 -0.03 3.19
C TYR A 24 -1.67 0.50 3.53
N ASP A 25 -1.74 1.50 4.42
CA ASP A 25 -2.98 2.17 4.75
C ASP A 25 -3.18 3.32 3.73
N TRP A 26 -4.27 3.31 2.94
CA TRP A 26 -4.56 4.31 1.90
C TRP A 26 -5.16 5.56 2.55
N VAL A 27 -4.38 6.64 2.63
CA VAL A 27 -4.74 7.83 3.41
C VAL A 27 -5.60 8.82 2.61
N SER A 28 -5.31 8.98 1.32
CA SER A 28 -6.07 9.87 0.43
C SER A 28 -7.25 9.17 -0.26
N GLY A 29 -7.38 7.86 -0.06
CA GLY A 29 -8.40 7.05 -0.73
C GLY A 29 -9.82 7.41 -0.31
N PRO A 30 -10.82 7.01 -1.11
CA PRO A 30 -12.23 7.34 -0.85
C PRO A 30 -12.81 6.62 0.37
N ASN A 31 -12.15 5.56 0.86
CA ASN A 31 -12.64 4.69 1.92
C ASN A 31 -11.69 4.77 3.13
N ASP A 32 -12.17 5.35 4.24
CA ASP A 32 -11.35 5.50 5.45
C ASP A 32 -10.94 4.15 6.04
N GLY A 33 -9.67 4.05 6.45
CA GLY A 33 -9.09 2.82 6.97
C GLY A 33 -8.87 1.70 5.95
N TYR A 34 -9.10 1.95 4.65
CA TYR A 34 -8.87 0.96 3.61
C TYR A 34 -7.40 0.89 3.18
N GLY A 35 -7.04 -0.19 2.50
CA GLY A 35 -5.66 -0.46 2.11
C GLY A 35 -5.42 -1.92 1.80
N PHE A 36 -4.15 -2.32 1.75
CA PHE A 36 -3.77 -3.69 1.43
C PHE A 36 -2.51 -4.11 2.17
N SER A 37 -2.17 -5.40 2.08
CA SER A 37 -1.00 -5.97 2.73
C SER A 37 -0.28 -6.92 1.80
N VAL A 38 1.05 -6.83 1.79
CA VAL A 38 1.92 -7.78 1.10
C VAL A 38 2.55 -8.70 2.12
N SER A 39 2.49 -10.00 1.84
CA SER A 39 2.96 -11.07 2.73
C SER A 39 4.49 -11.07 2.89
N ARG A 40 4.96 -11.91 3.84
CA ARG A 40 6.35 -12.00 4.28
C ARG A 40 7.35 -12.01 3.12
N ARG A 41 8.25 -11.04 3.13
CA ARG A 41 9.49 -11.06 2.34
C ARG A 41 10.70 -11.18 3.29
N PRO A 42 11.78 -11.89 2.91
CA PRO A 42 12.99 -12.01 3.73
C PRO A 42 13.59 -10.62 4.01
N GLU A 43 13.59 -9.77 2.99
CA GLU A 43 14.15 -8.42 3.02
C GLU A 43 13.06 -7.36 3.06
N PRO A 44 13.32 -6.17 3.67
CA PRO A 44 12.43 -5.03 3.52
C PRO A 44 12.32 -4.63 2.04
N LEU A 45 11.14 -4.17 1.63
CA LEU A 45 10.96 -3.66 0.27
C LEU A 45 11.67 -2.31 0.12
N GLY A 46 12.28 -2.10 -1.05
CA GLY A 46 12.79 -0.80 -1.44
C GLY A 46 11.70 0.12 -2.01
N ARG A 47 12.01 1.41 -2.17
CA ARG A 47 11.07 2.41 -2.67
C ARG A 47 10.40 2.02 -4.00
N ALA A 48 11.16 1.55 -4.98
CA ALA A 48 10.61 1.15 -6.27
C ALA A 48 9.63 -0.03 -6.18
N GLN A 49 9.83 -0.94 -5.23
CA GLN A 49 8.92 -2.05 -4.99
C GLN A 49 7.63 -1.56 -4.31
N HIS A 50 7.73 -0.64 -3.34
CA HIS A 50 6.55 0.00 -2.76
C HIS A 50 5.69 0.70 -3.83
N ASP A 51 6.33 1.48 -4.70
CA ASP A 51 5.62 2.16 -5.78
C ASP A 51 4.92 1.16 -6.73
N ALA A 52 5.56 0.04 -7.06
CA ALA A 52 4.98 -0.99 -7.91
C ALA A 52 3.77 -1.69 -7.26
N GLU A 53 3.87 -2.08 -5.98
CA GLU A 53 2.77 -2.70 -5.24
C GLU A 53 1.57 -1.74 -5.12
N ILE A 54 1.83 -0.45 -4.86
CA ILE A 54 0.78 0.58 -4.79
C ILE A 54 0.10 0.78 -6.15
N ARG A 55 0.85 0.89 -7.25
CA ARG A 55 0.26 1.03 -8.59
C ARG A 55 -0.58 -0.18 -8.98
N ASN A 56 -0.12 -1.38 -8.65
CA ASN A 56 -0.88 -2.60 -8.92
C ASN A 56 -2.21 -2.63 -8.15
N PHE A 57 -2.19 -2.19 -6.89
CA PHE A 57 -3.41 -2.04 -6.09
C PHE A 57 -4.36 -1.02 -6.72
N LEU A 58 -3.89 0.19 -7.01
CA LEU A 58 -4.72 1.26 -7.60
C LEU A 58 -5.31 0.86 -8.96
N ALA A 59 -4.56 0.14 -9.79
CA ALA A 59 -5.05 -0.34 -11.09
C ALA A 59 -6.14 -1.41 -10.98
N ALA A 60 -6.25 -2.10 -9.84
CA ALA A 60 -7.25 -3.13 -9.59
C ALA A 60 -8.50 -2.59 -8.88
N ILE A 61 -8.46 -1.36 -8.35
CA ILE A 61 -9.61 -0.72 -7.70
C ILE A 61 -10.69 -0.37 -8.74
N ASP A 62 -11.93 -0.72 -8.43
CA ASP A 62 -13.09 -0.21 -9.15
C ASP A 62 -13.23 1.31 -8.87
N PRO A 63 -13.13 2.17 -9.89
CA PRO A 63 -13.17 3.62 -9.70
C PRO A 63 -14.55 4.14 -9.23
N THR A 64 -15.61 3.35 -9.36
CA THR A 64 -16.96 3.69 -8.90
C THR A 64 -17.11 3.46 -7.40
N THR A 65 -16.48 2.41 -6.86
CA THR A 65 -16.68 1.97 -5.47
C THR A 65 -15.49 2.27 -4.57
N GLY A 66 -14.28 2.36 -5.13
CA GLY A 66 -13.04 2.52 -4.38
C GLY A 66 -12.56 1.24 -3.68
N TYR A 67 -13.06 0.06 -4.10
CA TYR A 67 -12.69 -1.25 -3.60
C TYR A 67 -12.16 -2.16 -4.72
N LEU A 68 -11.42 -3.21 -4.33
CA LEU A 68 -10.98 -4.30 -5.22
C LEU A 68 -12.16 -5.21 -5.65
#